data_AF-A0A0L9VKH4-F1
#
_entry.id   AF-A0A0L9VKH4-F1
#
_cell.length_a   1.000
_cell.length_b   1.000
_cell.length_c   1.000
_cell.angle_alpha   90.00
_cell.angle_beta   90.00
_cell.angle_gamma   90.00
#
_symmetry.space_group_name_H-M   'P 1'
#
loop_
_entity.id
_entity.type
_entity.pdbx_description
1 polymer ?
#
loop_
_entity_poly.entity_id
_entity_poly.type
_entity_poly.pdbx_seq_one_letter_code
_entity_poly.pdbx_strand_id
1 'polypeptide(L)'
;MLLDSAIPISLSYFLSAATMVYAQHLTQGLPEPPINLLYPGIVMFVIGIIGNFYHHYLLSNLRAKGEKEYKIPKGGLFGIVICPHYLFEIIQFYGITFISQTLYGLCFSLGTTFYLLGRSYSTRKWYLSKFEDFPKNVKAIIPFVF
;
A
#
# COMPACT_ATOMS: atom_id res chain seq x y z
N MET A 1 -4.97 0.18 -22.99
CA MET A 1 -5.47 -0.37 -21.70
C MET A 1 -4.41 -0.42 -20.60
N LEU A 2 -3.25 -1.05 -20.80
CA LEU A 2 -2.16 -1.07 -19.80
C LEU A 2 -1.52 0.32 -19.62
N LEU A 3 -1.22 1.00 -20.73
CA LEU A 3 -0.59 2.32 -20.73
C LEU A 3 -1.51 3.40 -20.11
N ASP A 4 -2.81 3.32 -20.40
CA ASP A 4 -3.83 4.26 -19.91
C ASP A 4 -3.95 4.28 -18.39
N SER A 5 -3.62 3.17 -17.72
CA SER A 5 -3.57 3.11 -16.24
C SER A 5 -2.17 3.40 -15.71
N ALA A 6 -1.12 2.93 -16.40
CA ALA A 6 0.26 3.11 -15.95
C ALA A 6 0.69 4.58 -15.90
N ILE A 7 0.33 5.38 -16.91
CA ILE A 7 0.66 6.81 -16.98
C ILE A 7 0.07 7.60 -15.81
N PRO A 8 -1.26 7.64 -15.58
CA PRO A 8 -1.83 8.46 -14.51
C PRO A 8 -1.39 8.00 -13.12
N ILE A 9 -1.21 6.68 -12.93
CA ILE A 9 -0.68 6.16 -11.66
C ILE A 9 0.74 6.69 -11.46
N SER A 10 1.64 6.46 -12.42
CA SER A 10 3.05 6.88 -12.29
C SER A 10 3.18 8.40 -12.11
N LEU A 11 2.37 9.18 -12.85
CA LEU A 11 2.32 10.63 -12.72
C LEU A 11 1.82 11.05 -11.33
N SER A 12 0.78 10.41 -10.80
CA SER A 12 0.28 10.68 -9.45
C SER A 12 1.36 10.46 -8.40
N TYR A 13 2.05 9.31 -8.45
CA TYR A 13 3.15 9.00 -7.53
C TYR A 13 4.31 9.97 -7.65
N PHE A 14 4.67 10.35 -8.88
CA PHE A 14 5.72 11.34 -9.13
C PHE A 14 5.36 12.71 -8.54
N LEU A 15 4.14 13.21 -8.79
CA LEU A 15 3.67 14.47 -8.26
C LEU A 15 3.61 14.46 -6.73
N SER A 16 3.14 13.36 -6.12
CA SER A 16 3.13 13.20 -4.66
C SER A 16 4.54 13.22 -4.09
N ALA A 17 5.49 12.51 -4.70
CA ALA A 17 6.88 12.50 -4.26
C ALA A 17 7.53 13.89 -4.39
N ALA A 18 7.33 14.57 -5.53
CA ALA A 18 7.83 15.93 -5.74
C ALA A 18 7.24 16.91 -4.71
N THR A 19 5.94 16.79 -4.42
CA THR A 19 5.26 17.63 -3.42
C THR A 19 5.75 17.35 -2.01
N MET A 20 6.02 16.08 -1.64
CA MET A 20 6.64 15.76 -0.35
C MET A 20 8.01 16.40 -0.20
N VAL A 21 8.86 16.31 -1.23
CA VAL A 21 10.20 16.92 -1.20
C VAL A 21 10.09 18.43 -1.07
N TYR A 22 9.17 19.05 -1.81
CA TYR A 22 8.91 20.48 -1.70
C TYR A 22 8.37 20.88 -0.32
N ALA A 23 7.45 20.10 0.25
CA ALA A 23 6.95 20.31 1.60
C ALA A 23 8.06 20.22 2.65
N GLN A 24 8.98 19.25 2.51
CA GLN A 24 10.17 19.14 3.36
C GLN A 24 11.12 20.33 3.19
N HIS A 25 11.27 20.86 1.97
CA HIS A 25 12.09 22.05 1.76
C HIS A 25 11.48 23.28 2.47
N LEU A 26 10.16 23.43 2.44
CA LEU A 26 9.46 24.52 3.13
C LEU A 26 9.57 24.48 4.65
N THR A 27 9.94 23.34 5.25
CA THR A 27 10.15 23.24 6.70
C THR A 27 11.57 23.62 7.13
N GLN A 28 12.49 23.92 6.20
CA GLN A 28 13.84 24.35 6.51
C GLN A 28 13.83 25.67 7.29
N GLY A 29 14.36 25.65 8.53
CA GLY A 29 14.37 26.80 9.43
C GLY A 29 13.27 26.78 10.50
N LEU A 30 12.35 25.82 10.46
CA LEU A 30 11.44 25.54 11.57
C LEU A 30 12.16 24.72 12.66
N PRO A 31 11.71 24.79 13.92
CA PRO A 31 12.21 23.92 14.98
C PRO A 31 12.07 22.45 14.61
N GLU A 32 13.10 21.65 14.89
CA GLU A 32 13.02 20.22 14.69
C GLU A 32 11.97 19.58 15.62
N PRO A 33 11.33 18.47 15.20
CA PRO A 33 10.41 17.75 16.05
C PRO A 33 11.10 17.30 17.35
N PRO A 34 10.41 17.40 18.51
CA PRO A 34 11.00 17.04 19.81
C PRO A 34 11.31 15.54 19.92
N ILE A 35 10.64 14.70 19.12
CA ILE A 35 10.86 13.26 19.05
C ILE A 35 11.36 12.94 17.65
N ASN A 36 12.56 12.36 17.57
CA ASN A 36 13.14 11.90 16.32
C ASN A 36 12.57 10.51 15.96
N LEU A 37 11.78 10.45 14.89
CA LEU A 37 11.15 9.23 14.38
C LEU A 37 11.87 8.65 13.15
N LEU A 38 13.05 9.17 12.80
CA LEU A 38 13.78 8.78 11.60
C LEU A 38 14.05 7.28 11.54
N TYR A 39 14.69 6.71 12.57
CA TYR A 39 15.06 5.29 12.60
C TYR A 39 13.86 4.34 12.56
N PRO A 40 12.81 4.50 13.41
CA PRO A 40 11.62 3.65 13.29
C PRO A 40 10.93 3.85 11.94
N GLY A 41 10.93 5.07 11.38
CA GLY A 41 10.41 5.35 10.05
C GLY A 41 11.15 4.60 8.94
N ILE A 42 12.49 4.55 8.98
CA ILE A 42 13.30 3.78 8.03
C ILE A 42 12.97 2.29 8.12
N VAL A 43 12.88 1.74 9.34
CA VAL A 43 12.53 0.32 9.53
C VAL A 43 11.14 0.03 8.96
N MET A 44 10.15 0.86 9.24
CA MET A 44 8.80 0.73 8.68
C MET A 44 8.80 0.81 7.15
N PHE A 45 9.55 1.76 6.57
CA PHE A 45 9.67 1.90 5.12
C PHE A 45 10.26 0.66 4.47
N VAL A 46 11.35 0.12 5.03
CA VAL A 46 12.01 -1.09 4.51
C VAL A 46 11.10 -2.31 4.61
N ILE A 47 10.41 -2.50 5.74
CA ILE A 47 9.43 -3.58 5.90
C ILE A 47 8.29 -3.42 4.87
N GLY A 48 7.79 -2.19 4.72
CA GLY A 48 6.73 -1.84 3.79
C GLY A 48 7.11 -2.16 2.34
N ILE A 49 8.24 -1.67 1.84
CA ILE A 49 8.62 -1.86 0.44
C ILE A 49 8.92 -3.34 0.13
N ILE A 50 9.60 -4.06 1.04
CA ILE A 50 9.90 -5.49 0.85
C ILE A 50 8.60 -6.30 0.85
N GLY A 51 7.71 -6.05 1.81
CA GLY A 51 6.43 -6.75 1.89
C GLY A 51 5.52 -6.44 0.71
N ASN A 52 5.45 -5.18 0.27
CA ASN A 52 4.68 -4.78 -0.91
C ASN A 52 5.20 -5.48 -2.17
N PHE A 53 6.52 -5.43 -2.41
CA PHE A 53 7.16 -6.09 -3.55
C PHE A 53 6.93 -7.60 -3.55
N TYR A 54 7.15 -8.26 -2.41
CA TYR A 54 6.97 -9.71 -2.28
C TYR A 54 5.55 -10.15 -2.65
N HIS A 55 4.52 -9.44 -2.17
CA HIS A 55 3.14 -9.80 -2.49
C HIS A 55 2.76 -9.46 -3.93
N HIS A 56 3.31 -8.38 -4.51
CA HIS A 56 3.14 -8.11 -5.95
C HIS A 56 3.82 -9.17 -6.82
N TYR A 57 4.99 -9.66 -6.42
CA TYR A 57 5.67 -10.77 -7.10
C TYR A 57 4.84 -12.05 -7.08
N LEU A 58 4.22 -12.39 -5.94
CA LEU A 58 3.27 -13.50 -5.88
C LEU A 58 2.08 -13.28 -6.82
N LEU A 59 1.54 -12.05 -6.88
CA LEU A 59 0.44 -11.73 -7.79
C LEU A 59 0.83 -11.83 -9.26
N SER A 60 2.04 -11.41 -9.63
CA SER A 60 2.51 -11.50 -11.02
C SER A 60 2.67 -12.94 -11.49
N ASN A 61 2.95 -13.86 -10.56
CA ASN A 61 3.12 -15.28 -10.85
C ASN A 61 1.82 -16.08 -10.84
N LEU A 62 0.67 -15.46 -10.56
CA LEU A 62 -0.62 -16.18 -10.50
C LEU A 62 -1.10 -16.70 -11.85
N ARG A 63 -0.71 -16.04 -12.94
CA ARG A 63 -1.21 -16.34 -14.29
C ARG A 63 -0.05 -16.72 -15.19
N ALA A 64 -0.23 -17.82 -15.93
CA ALA A 64 0.65 -18.14 -17.04
C ALA A 64 0.42 -17.14 -18.20
N LYS A 65 1.42 -16.98 -19.07
CA LYS A 65 1.31 -16.10 -20.25
C LYS A 65 0.09 -16.51 -21.09
N GLY A 66 -0.88 -15.61 -21.22
CA GLY A 66 -2.11 -15.81 -22.02
C GLY A 66 -3.36 -16.16 -21.22
N GLU A 67 -3.24 -16.50 -19.93
CA GLU A 67 -4.41 -16.75 -19.08
C GLU A 67 -5.10 -15.43 -18.68
N LYS A 68 -6.42 -15.37 -18.86
CA LYS A 68 -7.25 -14.22 -18.47
C LYS A 68 -8.11 -14.48 -17.23
N GLU A 69 -8.16 -15.73 -16.77
CA GLU A 69 -9.00 -16.12 -15.64
C GLU A 69 -8.45 -15.57 -14.32
N TYR A 70 -9.36 -15.16 -13.43
CA TYR A 70 -9.00 -14.77 -12.09
C TYR A 70 -8.74 -16.01 -11.23
N LYS A 71 -7.66 -15.98 -10.45
CA LYS A 71 -7.27 -17.06 -9.54
C LYS A 71 -7.16 -16.50 -8.13
N ILE A 72 -7.44 -17.34 -7.14
CA ILE A 72 -7.30 -16.98 -5.73
C ILE A 72 -5.79 -16.95 -5.40
N PRO A 73 -5.25 -15.81 -4.94
CA PRO A 73 -3.84 -15.72 -4.56
C PRO A 73 -3.53 -16.63 -3.36
N LYS A 74 -2.37 -17.28 -3.39
CA LYS A 74 -1.86 -18.13 -2.30
C LYS A 74 -0.42 -17.76 -1.98
N GLY A 75 0.01 -18.04 -0.73
CA GLY A 75 1.35 -17.70 -0.22
C GLY A 75 1.40 -16.36 0.51
N GLY A 76 2.46 -16.14 1.27
CA GLY A 76 2.60 -14.94 2.10
C GLY A 76 1.42 -14.72 3.05
N LEU A 77 0.95 -13.48 3.14
CA LEU A 77 -0.20 -13.09 3.97
C LEU A 77 -1.56 -13.29 3.27
N PHE A 78 -1.61 -13.80 2.02
CA PHE A 78 -2.88 -14.00 1.30
C PHE A 78 -3.84 -15.00 1.98
N GLY A 79 -3.33 -15.84 2.88
CA GLY A 79 -4.17 -16.72 3.72
C GLY A 79 -4.89 -16.02 4.88
N ILE A 80 -4.52 -14.77 5.19
CA ILE A 80 -5.06 -14.01 6.33
C ILE A 80 -5.83 -12.77 5.83
N VAL A 81 -5.27 -12.06 4.85
CA VAL A 81 -5.85 -10.85 4.26
C VAL A 81 -5.85 -10.94 2.74
N ILE A 82 -6.86 -10.34 2.08
CA ILE A 82 -7.01 -10.44 0.63
C ILE A 82 -6.05 -9.52 -0.13
N CYS A 83 -5.71 -8.37 0.47
CA CYS A 83 -4.84 -7.36 -0.11
C CYS A 83 -3.62 -7.06 0.80
N PRO A 84 -2.71 -8.02 1.02
CA PRO A 84 -1.53 -7.81 1.84
C PRO A 84 -0.58 -6.76 1.25
N HIS A 85 -0.48 -6.68 -0.08
CA HIS A 85 0.32 -5.65 -0.76
C HIS A 85 -0.13 -4.22 -0.38
N TYR A 86 -1.44 -3.98 -0.24
CA TYR A 86 -1.95 -2.69 0.24
C TYR A 86 -1.63 -2.44 1.72
N LEU A 87 -1.65 -3.47 2.57
CA LEU A 87 -1.24 -3.33 3.97
C LEU A 87 0.21 -2.82 4.06
N PHE A 88 1.11 -3.45 3.31
CA PHE A 88 2.51 -3.05 3.28
C PHE A 88 2.75 -1.69 2.63
N GLU A 89 1.93 -1.31 1.65
CA GLU A 89 1.94 0.03 1.07
C GLU A 89 1.56 1.10 2.11
N ILE A 90 0.54 0.83 2.93
CA ILE A 90 0.18 1.71 4.06
C ILE A 90 1.35 1.84 5.04
N ILE A 91 1.95 0.72 5.45
CA ILE A 91 3.12 0.72 6.37
C ILE A 91 4.27 1.54 5.78
N GLN A 92 4.54 1.41 4.49
CA GLN A 92 5.56 2.19 3.78
C GLN A 92 5.30 3.70 3.87
N PHE A 93 4.07 4.14 3.67
CA PHE A 93 3.71 5.57 3.75
C PHE A 93 3.74 6.13 5.17
N TYR A 94 3.35 5.34 6.17
CA TYR A 94 3.58 5.75 7.57
C TYR A 94 5.07 5.82 7.92
N GLY A 95 5.91 4.92 7.37
CA GLY A 95 7.36 5.04 7.48
C GLY A 95 7.90 6.36 6.90
N ILE A 96 7.42 6.76 5.72
CA ILE A 96 7.71 8.06 5.12
C ILE A 96 7.25 9.23 6.01
N THR A 97 6.07 9.14 6.62
CA THR A 97 5.56 10.16 7.54
C THR A 97 6.47 10.29 8.76
N PHE A 98 6.99 9.18 9.28
CA PHE A 98 7.90 9.17 10.42
C PHE A 98 9.28 9.74 10.06
N ILE A 99 9.75 9.52 8.82
CA ILE A 99 11.01 10.10 8.33
C ILE A 99 10.89 11.61 8.12
N SER A 100 9.84 12.04 7.42
CA SER A 100 9.66 13.45 7.05
C SER A 100 9.13 14.30 8.21
N GLN A 101 8.31 13.71 9.09
CA GLN A 101 7.61 14.37 10.19
C GLN A 101 6.86 15.64 9.76
N THR A 102 6.35 15.66 8.52
CA THR A 102 5.57 16.78 7.95
C THR A 102 4.08 16.51 8.00
N LEU A 103 3.28 17.59 8.12
CA LEU A 103 1.83 17.51 8.02
C LEU A 103 1.38 16.96 6.66
N TYR A 104 2.08 17.32 5.58
CA TYR A 104 1.78 16.80 4.25
C TYR A 104 1.94 15.29 4.19
N GLY A 105 3.06 14.75 4.69
CA GLY A 105 3.30 13.30 4.71
C GLY A 105 2.21 12.54 5.47
N LEU A 106 1.77 13.08 6.62
CA LEU A 106 0.68 12.51 7.40
C LEU A 106 -0.65 12.53 6.64
N CYS A 107 -1.04 13.67 6.07
CA CYS A 107 -2.28 13.80 5.30
C CYS A 107 -2.29 12.85 4.09
N PHE A 108 -1.17 12.76 3.38
CA PHE A 108 -1.02 11.85 2.25
C PHE A 108 -1.18 10.39 2.68
N SER A 109 -0.52 9.98 3.76
CA SER A 109 -0.61 8.61 4.28
C SER A 109 -2.01 8.24 4.75
N LEU A 110 -2.72 9.17 5.40
CA LEU A 110 -4.13 8.98 5.78
C LEU A 110 -5.04 8.85 4.55
N GLY A 111 -4.87 9.72 3.55
CA GLY A 111 -5.63 9.64 2.30
C GLY A 111 -5.43 8.30 1.59
N THR A 112 -4.18 7.86 1.48
CA THR A 112 -3.84 6.54 0.91
C THR A 112 -4.44 5.40 1.73
N THR A 113 -4.40 5.50 3.06
CA THR A 113 -5.00 4.49 3.95
C THR A 113 -6.50 4.34 3.69
N PHE A 114 -7.26 5.44 3.66
CA PHE A 114 -8.70 5.38 3.40
C PHE A 114 -9.02 4.85 2.01
N TYR A 115 -8.27 5.28 0.99
CA TYR A 115 -8.42 4.80 -0.37
C TYR A 115 -8.20 3.27 -0.46
N LEU A 116 -7.10 2.78 0.12
CA LEU A 116 -6.75 1.36 0.09
C LEU A 116 -7.69 0.49 0.94
N LEU A 117 -8.18 1.02 2.07
CA LEU A 117 -9.23 0.36 2.86
C LEU A 117 -10.51 0.17 2.03
N GLY A 118 -11.02 1.22 1.39
CA GLY A 118 -12.21 1.12 0.53
C GLY A 118 -12.01 0.18 -0.66
N ARG A 119 -10.82 0.22 -1.27
CA ARG A 119 -10.45 -0.67 -2.38
C ARG A 119 -10.36 -2.13 -1.93
N SER A 120 -9.70 -2.42 -0.82
CA SER A 120 -9.57 -3.77 -0.27
C SER A 120 -10.92 -4.38 0.09
N TYR A 121 -11.84 -3.59 0.66
CA TYR A 121 -13.21 -4.02 0.93
C TYR A 121 -13.95 -4.40 -0.35
N SER A 122 -13.86 -3.55 -1.37
CA SER A 122 -14.49 -3.79 -2.68
C SER A 122 -13.91 -5.04 -3.35
N THR A 123 -12.59 -5.23 -3.27
CA THR A 123 -11.91 -6.45 -3.75
C THR A 123 -12.39 -7.69 -3.00
N ARG A 124 -12.50 -7.64 -1.67
CA ARG A 124 -13.05 -8.74 -0.87
C ARG A 124 -14.47 -9.12 -1.28
N LYS A 125 -15.35 -8.12 -1.44
CA LYS A 125 -16.73 -8.33 -1.89
C LYS A 125 -16.76 -8.96 -3.29
N TRP A 126 -15.90 -8.50 -4.19
CA TRP A 126 -15.77 -9.05 -5.53
C TRP A 126 -15.33 -10.52 -5.52
N TYR A 127 -14.28 -10.88 -4.76
CA TYR A 127 -13.83 -12.28 -4.65
C TYR A 127 -14.91 -13.19 -4.06
N LEU A 128 -15.60 -12.76 -3.00
CA LEU A 128 -16.72 -13.51 -2.41
C LEU A 128 -17.89 -13.71 -3.37
N SER A 129 -18.12 -12.78 -4.30
CA SER A 129 -19.16 -12.91 -5.33
C SER A 129 -18.75 -13.78 -6.52
N LYS A 130 -17.43 -13.96 -6.72
CA LYS A 130 -16.88 -14.62 -7.92
C LYS A 130 -16.51 -16.08 -7.67
N PHE A 131 -16.09 -16.41 -6.47
CA PHE A 131 -15.63 -17.75 -6.09
C PHE A 131 -16.49 -18.29 -4.95
N GLU A 132 -17.26 -19.35 -5.22
CA GLU A 132 -18.13 -19.98 -4.21
C GLU A 132 -17.31 -20.56 -3.05
N ASP A 133 -16.14 -21.14 -3.34
CA ASP A 133 -15.23 -21.75 -2.35
C ASP A 133 -14.28 -20.75 -1.65
N PHE A 134 -14.52 -19.43 -1.77
CA PHE A 134 -13.60 -18.46 -1.18
C PHE A 134 -13.67 -18.46 0.36
N PRO A 135 -12.52 -18.54 1.06
CA PRO A 135 -12.49 -18.59 2.52
C PRO A 135 -13.05 -17.31 3.15
N LYS A 136 -14.18 -17.42 3.85
CA LYS A 136 -14.91 -16.28 4.46
C LYS A 136 -14.15 -15.61 5.62
N ASN A 137 -13.22 -16.34 6.24
CA ASN A 137 -12.38 -15.87 7.34
C ASN A 137 -11.27 -14.91 6.89
N VAL A 138 -10.93 -14.87 5.58
CA VAL A 138 -9.96 -13.92 5.04
C VAL A 138 -10.50 -12.49 5.15
N LYS A 139 -9.67 -11.63 5.75
CA LYS A 139 -9.94 -10.21 6.00
C LYS A 139 -9.57 -9.35 4.79
N ALA A 140 -10.01 -8.11 4.74
CA ALA A 140 -9.76 -7.19 3.64
C ALA A 140 -8.28 -6.76 3.58
N ILE A 141 -7.71 -6.31 4.70
CA ILE A 141 -6.35 -5.73 4.71
C ILE A 141 -5.69 -5.71 6.09
N ILE A 142 -6.42 -5.51 7.18
CA ILE A 142 -5.87 -5.53 8.54
C ILE A 142 -6.01 -6.95 9.09
N PRO A 143 -4.90 -7.65 9.40
CA PRO A 143 -4.94 -9.00 9.92
C PRO A 143 -5.86 -9.10 11.13
N PHE A 144 -6.75 -10.09 11.13
CA PHE A 144 -7.69 -10.42 12.21
C PHE A 144 -8.78 -9.37 12.51
N VAL A 145 -8.63 -8.12 12.07
CA VAL A 145 -9.59 -7.04 12.33
C VAL A 145 -10.49 -6.78 11.13
N PHE A 146 -9.91 -6.33 10.02
CA PHE A 146 -10.65 -5.77 8.88
C PHE A 146 -10.26 -6.39 7.55
#